data_AF-A0AA88VPI1-F1
#
_entry.id   AF-A0AA88VPI1-F1
#
_cell.length_a   1.000
_cell.length_b   1.000
_cell.length_c   1.000
_cell.angle_alpha   90.00
_cell.angle_beta   90.00
_cell.angle_gamma   90.00
#
_symmetry.space_group_name_H-M   'P 1'
#
loop_
_entity.id
_entity.type
_entity.pdbx_description
1 polymer ?
#
loop_
_entity_poly.entity_id
_entity_poly.type
_entity_poly.pdbx_seq_one_letter_code
_entity_poly.pdbx_strand_id
1 'polypeptide(L)'
;MATYPSLPLLLTALISSSIATDISSRNQDLLVAIEEMQKANYFTFVMLINMIPPDLIQGNITFLMPNDRTLSKTIIPGNALADFVLLHSIPSPLLFDQLEHIPTGSMIPTSSKPEVLLKVSNNGRWRYFLNDVRIISPNICTLGSSIRCHGIDGVVHAAASPPEHNNTAPPSPTCSNGASSPLPASPAPSLAPPVGGYILAPSPVPPPTDSSPRNSGSSSQQCHGGLIELAMTCMMLFVIVDNPYMVLTN
;
A
#
# COMPACT_ATOMS: atom_id res chain seq x y z
N MET A 1 -5.84 58.63 -1.08
CA MET A 1 -5.33 57.26 -1.35
C MET A 1 -6.28 56.31 -0.64
N ALA A 2 -7.13 55.60 -1.38
CA ALA A 2 -8.07 54.63 -0.80
C ALA A 2 -7.48 53.23 -0.96
N THR A 3 -7.08 52.62 0.15
CA THR A 3 -6.59 51.24 0.20
C THR A 3 -7.79 50.30 0.29
N TYR A 4 -7.86 49.29 -0.57
CA TYR A 4 -8.94 48.30 -0.62
C TYR A 4 -8.64 47.11 0.31
N PRO A 5 -9.26 46.99 1.51
CA PRO A 5 -9.03 45.87 2.43
C PRO A 5 -9.81 44.59 2.05
N SER A 6 -10.56 44.60 0.95
CA SER A 6 -11.44 43.49 0.52
C SER A 6 -10.68 42.28 -0.03
N LEU A 7 -9.54 42.51 -0.70
CA LEU A 7 -8.74 41.44 -1.29
C LEU A 7 -8.13 40.47 -0.25
N PRO A 8 -7.47 40.92 0.85
CA PRO A 8 -6.91 40.00 1.84
C PRO A 8 -7.99 39.22 2.62
N LEU A 9 -9.18 39.80 2.81
CA LEU A 9 -10.30 39.13 3.49
C LEU A 9 -10.90 38.00 2.64
N LEU A 10 -10.97 38.19 1.31
CA LEU A 10 -11.44 37.17 0.39
C LEU A 10 -10.45 35.99 0.31
N LEU A 11 -9.15 36.28 0.30
CA LEU A 11 -8.08 35.28 0.31
C LEU A 11 -8.11 34.40 1.57
N THR A 12 -8.30 34.98 2.76
CA THR A 12 -8.38 34.20 4.01
C THR A 12 -9.65 33.35 4.09
N ALA A 13 -10.78 33.84 3.56
CA ALA A 13 -12.02 33.07 3.47
C ALA A 13 -11.89 31.86 2.52
N LEU A 14 -11.27 32.04 1.35
CA LEU A 14 -11.04 30.95 0.39
C LEU A 14 -10.10 29.87 0.96
N ILE A 15 -9.02 30.28 1.64
CA ILE A 15 -8.09 29.34 2.30
C ILE A 15 -8.81 28.55 3.41
N SER A 16 -9.63 29.23 4.23
CA SER A 16 -10.37 28.57 5.33
C SER A 16 -11.38 27.55 4.80
N SER A 17 -12.07 27.87 3.69
CA SER A 17 -13.00 26.96 3.03
C SER A 17 -12.29 25.71 2.50
N SER A 18 -11.10 25.86 1.90
CA SER A 18 -10.35 24.73 1.33
C SER A 18 -9.85 23.73 2.39
N ILE A 19 -9.41 24.24 3.55
CA ILE A 19 -8.94 23.40 4.67
C ILE A 19 -10.11 22.62 5.30
N ALA A 20 -11.27 23.26 5.46
CA ALA A 20 -12.45 22.62 6.02
C ALA A 20 -12.96 21.46 5.15
N THR A 21 -12.97 21.64 3.82
CA THR A 21 -13.34 20.58 2.88
C THR A 21 -12.37 19.41 2.92
N ASP A 22 -11.06 19.68 3.01
CA ASP A 22 -10.02 18.64 3.02
C ASP A 22 -10.06 17.78 4.30
N ILE A 23 -10.26 18.41 5.46
CA ILE A 23 -10.43 17.70 6.74
C ILE A 23 -11.70 16.85 6.71
N SER A 24 -12.81 17.39 6.18
CA SER A 24 -14.07 16.64 6.04
C SER A 24 -13.93 15.45 5.10
N SER A 25 -13.26 15.60 3.95
CA SER A 25 -13.02 14.49 3.03
C SER A 25 -12.08 13.44 3.61
N ARG A 26 -11.03 13.85 4.32
CA ARG A 26 -10.11 12.91 5.01
C ARG A 26 -10.83 12.07 6.07
N ASN A 27 -11.69 12.71 6.86
CA ASN A 27 -12.49 11.99 7.85
C ASN A 27 -13.44 11.01 7.17
N GLN A 28 -14.03 11.38 6.04
CA GLN A 28 -14.87 10.50 5.25
C GLN A 28 -14.07 9.32 4.68
N ASP A 29 -12.90 9.57 4.10
CA ASP A 29 -12.03 8.52 3.55
C ASP A 29 -11.56 7.54 4.63
N LEU A 30 -11.32 8.00 5.86
CA LEU A 30 -11.02 7.13 7.01
C LEU A 30 -12.19 6.23 7.39
N LEU A 31 -13.42 6.77 7.44
CA LEU A 31 -14.61 5.99 7.73
C LEU A 31 -14.86 4.92 6.66
N VAL A 32 -14.71 5.29 5.38
CA VAL A 32 -14.84 4.37 4.25
C VAL A 32 -13.77 3.27 4.32
N ALA A 33 -12.51 3.65 4.58
CA ALA A 33 -11.43 2.68 4.72
C ALA A 33 -11.68 1.71 5.89
N ILE A 34 -12.15 2.18 7.03
CA ILE A 34 -12.52 1.33 8.17
C ILE A 34 -13.59 0.30 7.78
N GLU A 35 -14.62 0.72 7.03
CA GLU A 35 -15.66 -0.20 6.55
C GLU A 35 -15.08 -1.26 5.60
N GLU A 36 -14.20 -0.87 4.67
CA GLU A 36 -13.51 -1.80 3.76
C GLU A 36 -12.61 -2.78 4.52
N MET A 37 -11.86 -2.31 5.53
CA MET A 37 -11.02 -3.14 6.40
C MET A 37 -11.84 -4.18 7.18
N GLN A 38 -12.99 -3.77 7.73
CA GLN A 38 -13.89 -4.66 8.47
C GLN A 38 -14.48 -5.73 7.56
N LYS A 39 -14.94 -5.36 6.35
CA LYS A 39 -15.43 -6.32 5.33
C LYS A 39 -14.34 -7.33 4.94
N ALA A 40 -13.08 -6.93 4.99
CA ALA A 40 -11.93 -7.79 4.71
C ALA A 40 -11.41 -8.58 5.92
N ASN A 41 -12.07 -8.52 7.09
CA ASN A 41 -11.70 -9.21 8.34
C ASN A 41 -10.38 -8.72 8.99
N TYR A 42 -10.10 -7.41 8.94
CA TYR A 42 -8.98 -6.78 9.65
C TYR A 42 -9.46 -6.03 10.91
N PHE A 43 -10.27 -6.69 11.75
CA PHE A 43 -10.96 -6.06 12.88
C PHE A 43 -9.98 -5.55 13.94
N THR A 44 -8.92 -6.30 14.20
CA THR A 44 -7.94 -5.93 15.23
C THR A 44 -7.18 -4.68 14.80
N PHE A 45 -6.79 -4.56 13.53
CA PHE A 45 -6.11 -3.36 13.04
C PHE A 45 -7.02 -2.12 13.08
N VAL A 46 -8.29 -2.27 12.73
CA VAL A 46 -9.32 -1.21 12.88
C VAL A 46 -9.43 -0.76 14.34
N MET A 47 -9.40 -1.69 15.29
CA MET A 47 -9.40 -1.35 16.71
C MET A 47 -8.18 -0.50 17.08
N LEU A 48 -6.98 -0.82 16.58
CA LEU A 48 -5.77 -0.03 16.81
C LEU A 48 -5.90 1.40 16.25
N ILE A 49 -6.44 1.54 15.05
CA ILE A 49 -6.73 2.86 14.42
C ILE A 49 -7.67 3.69 15.31
N ASN A 50 -8.76 3.10 15.80
CA ASN A 50 -9.74 3.81 16.63
C ASN A 50 -9.24 4.18 18.03
N MET A 51 -8.14 3.56 18.47
CA MET A 51 -7.52 3.84 19.77
C MET A 51 -6.45 4.94 19.73
N ILE A 52 -6.05 5.39 18.54
CA ILE A 52 -5.09 6.47 18.38
C ILE A 52 -5.80 7.78 17.98
N PRO A 53 -5.24 8.95 18.34
CA PRO A 53 -5.79 10.23 17.89
C PRO A 53 -5.82 10.32 16.34
N PRO A 54 -6.96 10.69 15.72
CA PRO A 54 -7.13 10.66 14.26
C PRO A 54 -6.26 11.70 13.54
N ASP A 55 -5.83 12.75 14.24
CA ASP A 55 -4.89 13.76 13.76
C ASP A 55 -3.52 13.18 13.43
N LEU A 56 -3.10 12.09 14.11
CA LEU A 56 -1.85 11.39 13.83
C LEU A 56 -1.86 10.66 12.48
N ILE A 57 -3.03 10.27 11.97
CA ILE A 57 -3.17 9.58 10.68
C ILE A 57 -3.17 10.64 9.57
N GLN A 58 -2.00 11.24 9.33
CA GLN A 58 -1.83 12.34 8.39
C GLN A 58 -2.21 11.94 6.97
N GLY A 59 -3.35 12.46 6.48
CA GLY A 59 -3.79 12.44 5.09
C GLY A 59 -3.42 11.20 4.28
N ASN A 60 -2.96 11.45 3.06
CA ASN A 60 -2.40 10.50 2.11
C ASN A 60 -1.56 9.38 2.75
N ILE A 61 -2.13 8.18 2.87
CA ILE A 61 -1.52 7.07 3.61
C ILE A 61 -1.86 5.71 3.00
N THR A 62 -0.93 4.75 3.13
CA THR A 62 -1.18 3.34 2.90
C THR A 62 -0.97 2.56 4.18
N PHE A 63 -2.01 1.88 4.67
CA PHE A 63 -1.89 0.96 5.79
C PHE A 63 -1.39 -0.41 5.34
N LEU A 64 -0.40 -0.93 6.06
CA LEU A 64 0.13 -2.28 5.96
C LEU A 64 -0.38 -3.09 7.14
N MET A 65 -1.51 -3.77 6.98
CA MET A 65 -2.31 -4.31 8.08
C MET A 65 -1.94 -5.75 8.39
N PRO A 66 -1.29 -6.07 9.52
CA PRO A 66 -1.16 -7.46 9.93
C PRO A 66 -2.55 -8.03 10.19
N ASN A 67 -2.81 -9.26 9.75
CA ASN A 67 -4.10 -9.90 9.99
C ASN A 67 -4.33 -10.17 11.49
N ASP A 68 -5.59 -10.40 11.87
CA ASP A 68 -5.99 -10.62 13.26
C ASP A 68 -5.23 -11.76 13.94
N ARG A 69 -4.90 -12.83 13.21
CA ARG A 69 -4.11 -13.96 13.74
C ARG A 69 -2.68 -13.53 14.07
N THR A 70 -2.06 -12.69 13.26
CA THR A 70 -0.72 -12.12 13.53
C THR A 70 -0.77 -11.16 14.72
N LEU A 71 -1.76 -10.27 14.77
CA LEU A 71 -1.91 -9.31 15.87
C LEU A 71 -2.21 -9.99 17.22
N SER A 72 -2.98 -11.08 17.24
CA SER A 72 -3.28 -11.83 18.48
C SER A 72 -2.05 -12.38 19.22
N LYS A 73 -0.91 -12.48 18.53
CA LYS A 73 0.36 -12.98 19.07
C LYS A 73 1.39 -11.86 19.29
N THR A 74 1.04 -10.63 18.94
CA THR A 74 1.94 -9.49 18.98
C THR A 74 1.71 -8.73 20.28
N ILE A 75 2.79 -8.45 21.01
CA ILE A 75 2.73 -7.61 22.21
C ILE A 75 2.94 -6.16 21.79
N ILE A 76 1.89 -5.35 21.90
CA ILE A 76 1.93 -3.91 21.62
C ILE A 76 1.76 -3.17 22.94
N PRO A 77 2.82 -2.53 23.47
CA PRO A 77 2.69 -1.68 24.65
C PRO A 77 1.70 -0.53 24.38
N GLY A 78 0.83 -0.22 25.34
CA GLY A 78 -0.19 0.83 25.15
C GLY A 78 0.40 2.21 24.81
N ASN A 79 1.57 2.52 25.32
CA ASN A 79 2.29 3.77 25.02
C ASN A 79 2.99 3.77 23.64
N ALA A 80 3.05 2.63 22.95
CA ALA A 80 3.67 2.48 21.64
C ALA A 80 2.63 2.24 20.53
N LEU A 81 1.34 2.40 20.83
CA LEU A 81 0.26 2.08 19.90
C LEU A 81 0.27 2.98 18.66
N ALA A 82 0.42 4.29 18.85
CA ALA A 82 0.54 5.24 17.75
C ALA A 82 1.76 4.92 16.87
N ASP A 83 2.92 4.72 17.48
CA ASP A 83 4.14 4.33 16.77
C ASP A 83 3.97 3.02 16.01
N PHE A 84 3.24 2.05 16.59
CA PHE A 84 2.94 0.78 15.93
C PHE A 84 2.11 1.00 14.66
N VAL A 85 1.01 1.76 14.72
CA VAL A 85 0.17 2.04 13.55
C VAL A 85 0.95 2.82 12.49
N LEU A 86 1.72 3.83 12.91
CA LEU A 86 2.51 4.66 12.00
C LEU A 86 3.69 3.92 11.36
N LEU A 87 4.28 2.94 12.05
CA LEU A 87 5.30 2.03 11.50
C LEU A 87 4.70 1.13 10.41
N HIS A 88 3.42 0.79 10.55
CA HIS A 88 2.63 0.03 9.59
C HIS A 88 1.93 0.92 8.56
N SER A 89 2.51 2.09 8.28
CA SER A 89 1.95 3.06 7.36
C SER A 89 3.03 3.62 6.43
N ILE A 90 2.68 3.82 5.16
CA ILE A 90 3.48 4.56 4.16
C ILE A 90 2.81 5.92 3.94
N PRO A 91 3.54 7.05 3.94
CA PRO A 91 2.97 8.40 3.82
C PRO A 91 2.61 8.75 2.35
N SER A 92 1.92 7.84 1.67
CA SER A 92 1.38 8.01 0.32
C SER A 92 0.29 6.95 0.07
N PRO A 93 -0.81 7.26 -0.63
CA PRO A 93 -1.83 6.29 -1.02
C PRO A 93 -1.34 5.48 -2.22
N LEU A 94 -0.84 4.28 -1.98
CA LEU A 94 -0.28 3.37 -2.96
C LEU A 94 -1.23 2.19 -3.13
N LEU A 95 -1.70 1.99 -4.35
CA LEU A 95 -2.28 0.73 -4.78
C LEU A 95 -1.16 -0.28 -5.07
N PHE A 96 -1.53 -1.54 -5.13
CA PHE A 96 -0.56 -2.63 -5.30
C PHE A 96 0.16 -2.59 -6.66
N ASP A 97 -0.53 -2.16 -7.72
CA ASP A 97 0.10 -1.95 -9.02
C ASP A 97 1.22 -0.91 -8.91
N GLN A 98 1.01 0.19 -8.19
CA GLN A 98 2.03 1.20 -7.95
C GLN A 98 3.21 0.64 -7.13
N LEU A 99 2.94 -0.18 -6.12
CA LEU A 99 3.98 -0.86 -5.35
C LEU A 99 4.81 -1.81 -6.22
N GLU A 100 4.18 -2.58 -7.12
CA GLU A 100 4.88 -3.53 -7.98
C GLU A 100 5.88 -2.89 -8.94
N HIS A 101 5.69 -1.60 -9.28
CA HIS A 101 6.63 -0.83 -10.10
C HIS A 101 7.86 -0.33 -9.32
N ILE A 102 7.85 -0.43 -7.99
CA ILE A 102 9.01 -0.04 -7.17
C ILE A 102 10.10 -1.11 -7.31
N PRO A 103 11.34 -0.73 -7.72
CA PRO A 103 12.42 -1.69 -7.90
C PRO A 103 12.77 -2.46 -6.62
N THR A 104 13.08 -3.75 -6.76
CA THR A 104 13.68 -4.54 -5.67
C THR A 104 14.96 -3.88 -5.16
N GLY A 105 15.09 -3.77 -3.85
CA GLY A 105 16.21 -3.10 -3.18
C GLY A 105 15.95 -1.62 -2.85
N SER A 106 14.86 -1.02 -3.34
CA SER A 106 14.43 0.32 -2.93
C SER A 106 14.03 0.37 -1.46
N MET A 107 14.07 1.57 -0.89
CA MET A 107 13.69 1.87 0.48
C MET A 107 12.49 2.82 0.48
N ILE A 108 11.40 2.45 1.16
CA ILE A 108 10.17 3.26 1.27
C ILE A 108 10.06 3.80 2.70
N PRO A 109 9.83 5.10 2.93
CA PRO A 109 9.67 5.63 4.28
C PRO A 109 8.38 5.14 4.94
N THR A 110 8.41 5.03 6.27
CA THR A 110 7.20 4.84 7.08
C THR A 110 6.64 6.17 7.59
N SER A 111 5.38 6.20 8.01
CA SER A 111 4.76 7.41 8.56
C SER A 111 5.20 7.71 10.00
N SER A 112 5.90 6.79 10.68
CA SER A 112 6.36 7.01 12.06
C SER A 112 7.51 8.00 12.11
N LYS A 113 8.57 7.73 11.33
CA LYS A 113 9.80 8.49 11.26
C LYS A 113 10.43 8.36 9.88
N PRO A 114 10.96 9.45 9.29
CA PRO A 114 11.61 9.40 7.97
C PRO A 114 12.81 8.45 7.90
N GLU A 115 13.49 8.19 9.03
CA GLU A 115 14.66 7.32 9.10
C GLU A 115 14.29 5.83 9.11
N VAL A 116 13.03 5.50 9.38
CA VAL A 116 12.56 4.11 9.40
C VAL A 116 12.04 3.75 8.01
N LEU A 117 12.78 2.89 7.34
CA LEU A 117 12.57 2.55 5.95
C LEU A 117 12.18 1.06 5.77
N LEU A 118 11.35 0.80 4.76
CA LEU A 118 10.93 -0.51 4.31
C LEU A 118 11.71 -0.90 3.06
N LYS A 119 12.51 -1.95 3.15
CA LYS A 119 13.21 -2.53 2.02
C LYS A 119 12.24 -3.32 1.16
N VAL A 120 12.17 -2.96 -0.12
CA VAL A 120 11.36 -3.64 -1.12
C VAL A 120 12.07 -4.90 -1.61
N SER A 121 11.34 -6.00 -1.64
CA SER A 121 11.76 -7.23 -2.33
C SER A 121 10.60 -7.76 -3.16
N ASN A 122 10.73 -7.68 -4.47
CA ASN A 122 9.78 -8.22 -5.44
C ASN A 122 10.41 -9.44 -6.12
N ASN A 123 9.88 -10.62 -5.80
CA ASN A 123 10.32 -11.91 -6.33
C ASN A 123 9.34 -12.44 -7.41
N GLY A 124 8.59 -11.56 -8.06
CA GLY A 124 7.60 -11.88 -9.08
C GLY A 124 6.25 -12.28 -8.49
N ARG A 125 5.52 -13.15 -9.22
CA ARG A 125 4.08 -13.40 -9.05
C ARG A 125 3.63 -13.53 -7.59
N TRP A 126 2.94 -12.52 -7.07
CA TRP A 126 2.39 -12.42 -5.70
C TRP A 126 3.41 -12.56 -4.56
N ARG A 127 4.69 -12.29 -4.84
CA ARG A 127 5.80 -12.39 -3.89
C ARG A 127 6.45 -11.02 -3.71
N TYR A 128 5.65 -10.08 -3.23
CA TYR A 128 6.08 -8.73 -2.87
C TYR A 128 6.23 -8.61 -1.35
N PHE A 129 7.38 -8.12 -0.89
CA PHE A 129 7.74 -8.02 0.52
C PHE A 129 8.24 -6.61 0.86
N LEU A 130 7.97 -6.21 2.10
CA LEU A 130 8.46 -5.00 2.75
C LEU A 130 9.13 -5.42 4.07
N ASN A 131 10.45 -5.23 4.20
CA ASN A 131 11.24 -5.75 5.34
C ASN A 131 10.96 -7.23 5.64
N ASP A 132 10.98 -8.07 4.60
CA ASP A 132 10.71 -9.52 4.66
C ASP A 132 9.28 -9.91 5.08
N VAL A 133 8.38 -8.94 5.25
CA VAL A 133 6.96 -9.18 5.48
C VAL A 133 6.20 -9.15 4.16
N ARG A 134 5.40 -10.17 3.87
CA ARG A 134 4.73 -10.32 2.57
C ARG A 134 3.40 -9.57 2.54
N ILE A 135 3.10 -8.93 1.41
CA ILE A 135 1.73 -8.51 1.08
C ILE A 135 0.93 -9.75 0.66
N ILE A 136 -0.11 -10.08 1.41
CA ILE A 136 -0.97 -11.24 1.18
C ILE A 136 -2.37 -10.88 0.65
N SER A 137 -2.82 -9.65 0.91
CA SER A 137 -4.14 -9.16 0.49
C SER A 137 -4.00 -7.74 -0.06
N PRO A 138 -3.69 -7.58 -1.36
CA PRO A 138 -3.54 -6.26 -1.96
C PRO A 138 -4.90 -5.54 -2.12
N ASN A 139 -4.85 -4.22 -2.24
CA ASN A 139 -5.98 -3.35 -2.58
C ASN A 139 -7.26 -3.60 -1.75
N ILE A 140 -7.15 -3.58 -0.42
CA ILE A 140 -8.33 -3.73 0.47
C ILE A 140 -9.17 -2.45 0.47
N CYS A 141 -8.53 -1.29 0.65
CA CYS A 141 -9.22 0.00 0.61
C CYS A 141 -9.07 0.65 -0.76
N THR A 142 -10.18 0.75 -1.50
CA THR A 142 -10.20 1.21 -2.89
C THR A 142 -11.21 2.33 -3.14
N LEU A 143 -12.26 2.44 -2.33
CA LEU A 143 -13.32 3.43 -2.50
C LEU A 143 -12.87 4.86 -2.15
N GLY A 144 -12.07 5.01 -1.11
CA GLY A 144 -11.46 6.29 -0.73
C GLY A 144 -10.36 6.74 -1.70
N SER A 145 -9.98 8.02 -1.61
CA SER A 145 -8.91 8.60 -2.45
C SER A 145 -7.58 8.72 -1.71
N SER A 146 -7.61 9.09 -0.42
CA SER A 146 -6.42 9.39 0.37
C SER A 146 -5.90 8.21 1.19
N ILE A 147 -6.66 7.12 1.30
CA ILE A 147 -6.29 5.95 2.12
C ILE A 147 -6.28 4.69 1.27
N ARG A 148 -5.15 4.00 1.26
CA ARG A 148 -4.99 2.65 0.70
C ARG A 148 -4.66 1.68 1.81
N CYS A 149 -4.98 0.40 1.60
CA CYS A 149 -4.72 -0.62 2.60
C CYS A 149 -4.30 -1.93 1.92
N HIS A 150 -3.33 -2.60 2.51
CA HIS A 150 -2.86 -3.90 2.11
C HIS A 150 -2.72 -4.79 3.33
N GLY A 151 -3.19 -6.02 3.23
CA GLY A 151 -2.99 -7.02 4.25
C GLY A 151 -1.61 -7.66 4.17
N ILE A 152 -0.97 -7.83 5.31
CA ILE A 152 0.36 -8.45 5.43
C ILE A 152 0.35 -9.66 6.38
N ASP A 153 1.30 -10.59 6.22
CA ASP A 153 1.39 -11.82 7.02
C ASP A 153 2.31 -11.74 8.24
N GLY A 154 2.90 -10.58 8.49
CA GLY A 154 3.82 -10.32 9.60
C GLY A 154 3.67 -8.92 10.18
N VAL A 155 4.52 -8.60 11.15
CA VAL A 155 4.63 -7.27 11.74
C VAL A 155 5.89 -6.64 11.19
N VAL A 156 5.78 -5.42 10.69
CA VAL A 156 6.93 -4.63 10.26
C VAL A 156 7.72 -4.22 11.49
N HIS A 157 9.02 -4.46 11.47
CA HIS A 157 9.94 -3.97 12.49
C HIS A 157 10.75 -2.79 11.94
N ALA A 158 11.07 -1.84 12.81
CA ALA A 158 11.96 -0.74 12.46
C ALA A 158 13.36 -1.32 12.20
N ALA A 159 13.75 -1.39 10.93
CA ALA A 159 15.13 -1.56 10.57
C ALA A 159 15.82 -0.21 10.81
N ALA A 160 16.82 -0.18 11.68
CA ALA A 160 17.75 0.95 11.71
C ALA A 160 18.36 1.07 10.30
N SER A 161 18.51 2.29 9.81
CA SER A 161 19.28 2.55 8.59
C SER A 161 20.60 1.76 8.67
N PRO A 162 21.08 1.17 7.56
CA PRO A 162 22.43 0.63 7.54
C PRO A 162 23.39 1.71 8.06
N PRO A 163 24.35 1.39 8.95
CA PRO A 163 25.30 2.38 9.42
C PRO A 163 25.95 3.02 8.18
N GLU A 164 25.89 4.35 8.11
CA GLU A 164 26.71 5.11 7.17
C GLU A 164 28.13 4.59 7.32
N HIS A 165 28.69 4.08 6.21
CA HIS A 165 30.02 3.51 6.19
C HIS A 165 31.01 4.63 6.54
N ASN A 166 31.41 4.67 7.80
CA ASN A 166 32.36 5.64 8.31
C ASN A 166 33.72 5.36 7.67
N ASN A 167 34.11 6.23 6.72
CA ASN A 167 35.47 6.46 6.24
C ASN A 167 36.35 5.25 5.94
N THR A 168 36.30 4.77 4.69
CA THR A 168 37.52 4.51 3.91
C THR A 168 37.22 4.85 2.46
N ALA A 169 37.99 5.79 1.91
CA ALA A 169 37.86 6.28 0.54
C ALA A 169 37.82 5.10 -0.46
N PRO A 170 36.98 5.15 -1.50
CA PRO A 170 37.08 4.19 -2.58
C PRO A 170 38.41 4.44 -3.32
N PRO A 171 39.22 3.41 -3.63
CA PRO A 171 40.33 3.59 -4.56
C PRO A 171 39.74 3.92 -5.93
N SER A 172 40.18 5.03 -6.50
CA SER A 172 39.88 5.46 -7.87
C SER A 172 40.11 4.32 -8.87
N PRO A 173 39.25 4.15 -9.90
CA PRO A 173 39.49 3.12 -10.90
C PRO A 173 40.69 3.55 -11.77
N THR A 174 41.83 2.91 -11.54
CA THR A 174 42.97 2.99 -12.45
C THR A 174 42.75 1.98 -13.55
N CYS A 175 42.36 2.46 -14.74
CA CYS A 175 42.39 1.67 -15.96
C CYS A 175 43.85 1.43 -16.36
N SER A 176 44.34 0.20 -16.20
CA SER A 176 45.60 -0.24 -16.82
C SER A 176 45.37 -1.52 -17.61
N ASN A 177 45.43 -1.35 -18.94
CA ASN A 177 45.62 -2.43 -19.91
C ASN A 177 46.92 -3.17 -19.62
N GLY A 178 46.91 -4.51 -19.71
CA GLY A 178 48.15 -5.26 -19.81
C GLY A 178 48.05 -6.75 -19.49
N ALA A 179 47.96 -7.55 -20.56
CA ALA A 179 48.65 -8.83 -20.74
C ALA A 179 48.31 -10.05 -19.83
N SER A 180 47.49 -10.93 -20.41
CA SER A 180 47.73 -12.37 -20.65
C SER A 180 48.42 -13.27 -19.62
N SER A 181 47.67 -14.34 -19.29
CA SER A 181 48.07 -15.76 -19.04
C SER A 181 48.38 -16.20 -17.60
N PRO A 182 48.25 -17.51 -17.26
CA PRO A 182 47.23 -18.48 -17.67
C PRO A 182 46.60 -19.24 -16.46
N LEU A 183 45.46 -19.89 -16.72
CA LEU A 183 44.73 -20.79 -15.81
C LEU A 183 45.58 -22.01 -15.36
N PRO A 184 45.54 -22.41 -14.08
CA PRO A 184 45.92 -23.76 -13.67
C PRO A 184 44.77 -24.76 -13.89
N ALA A 185 45.12 -25.90 -14.49
CA ALA A 185 44.24 -26.96 -14.94
C ALA A 185 43.50 -27.70 -13.81
N SER A 186 42.21 -27.96 -14.00
CA SER A 186 41.45 -28.97 -13.26
C SER A 186 41.80 -30.39 -13.73
N PRO A 187 42.03 -31.35 -12.82
CA PRO A 187 42.11 -32.76 -13.18
C PRO A 187 40.71 -33.35 -13.40
N ALA A 188 40.60 -34.18 -14.44
CA ALA A 188 39.39 -34.90 -14.87
C ALA A 188 38.93 -35.97 -13.86
N PRO A 189 37.62 -36.34 -13.85
CA PRO A 189 37.12 -37.46 -13.06
C PRO A 189 37.38 -38.81 -13.77
N SER A 190 37.94 -39.76 -13.02
CA SER A 190 38.23 -41.13 -13.48
C SER A 190 37.06 -42.08 -13.18
N LEU A 191 36.55 -42.70 -14.25
CA LEU A 191 36.10 -44.10 -14.44
C LEU A 191 35.45 -44.88 -13.27
N ALA A 192 34.21 -45.32 -13.49
CA ALA A 192 33.56 -46.53 -12.92
C ALA A 192 34.21 -47.82 -13.50
N PRO A 193 33.81 -49.10 -13.18
CA PRO A 193 32.63 -49.67 -12.46
C PRO A 193 33.03 -50.92 -11.58
N PRO A 194 32.25 -52.03 -11.31
CA PRO A 194 30.83 -52.39 -11.59
C PRO A 194 30.05 -53.23 -10.52
N VAL A 195 28.78 -53.53 -10.87
CA VAL A 195 27.88 -54.69 -10.52
C VAL A 195 27.13 -54.75 -9.17
N GLY A 196 25.80 -54.91 -9.31
CA GLY A 196 24.87 -55.55 -8.37
C GLY A 196 23.63 -54.68 -8.12
N GLY A 197 22.46 -54.82 -8.74
CA GLY A 197 21.84 -55.98 -9.37
C GLY A 197 20.65 -56.43 -8.52
N TYR A 198 19.54 -55.70 -8.51
CA TYR A 198 18.19 -56.23 -8.20
C TYR A 198 17.12 -55.42 -8.95
N ILE A 199 16.49 -56.11 -9.88
CA ILE A 199 15.24 -55.75 -10.55
C ILE A 199 14.11 -56.02 -9.56
N LEU A 200 13.21 -55.08 -9.33
CA LEU A 200 11.81 -55.36 -9.00
C LEU A 200 10.92 -54.24 -9.54
N ALA A 201 9.85 -54.69 -10.19
CA ALA A 201 8.97 -54.00 -11.13
C ALA A 201 8.04 -52.94 -10.48
N PRO A 202 7.42 -52.07 -11.30
CA PRO A 202 6.59 -50.95 -10.83
C PRO A 202 5.14 -51.39 -10.55
N SER A 203 4.52 -50.79 -9.53
CA SER A 203 3.08 -50.94 -9.26
C SER A 203 2.31 -49.70 -9.75
N PRO A 204 1.09 -49.85 -10.30
CA PRO A 204 0.46 -48.83 -11.14
C PRO A 204 -0.30 -47.75 -10.36
N VAL A 205 -0.24 -46.54 -10.92
CA VAL A 205 -1.01 -45.34 -10.58
C VAL A 205 -2.48 -45.49 -10.99
N PRO A 206 -3.48 -45.12 -10.16
CA PRO A 206 -4.85 -44.89 -10.61
C PRO A 206 -5.02 -43.47 -11.21
N PRO A 207 -5.87 -43.29 -12.24
CA PRO A 207 -5.98 -42.06 -13.04
C PRO A 207 -6.68 -40.90 -12.29
N PRO A 208 -6.45 -39.63 -12.71
CA PRO A 208 -7.17 -38.48 -12.18
C PRO A 208 -8.58 -38.38 -12.80
N THR A 209 -9.57 -38.14 -11.95
CA THR A 209 -10.93 -37.81 -12.35
C THR A 209 -10.97 -36.35 -12.81
N ASP A 210 -11.20 -36.16 -14.11
CA ASP A 210 -11.51 -34.88 -14.74
C ASP A 210 -12.88 -34.36 -14.27
N SER A 211 -12.91 -33.16 -13.70
CA SER A 211 -14.11 -32.33 -13.68
C SER A 211 -13.75 -30.85 -13.62
N SER A 212 -13.33 -30.31 -14.76
CA SER A 212 -13.32 -28.86 -14.98
C SER A 212 -14.66 -28.42 -15.60
N PRO A 213 -15.27 -27.31 -15.13
CA PRO A 213 -16.58 -26.87 -15.56
C PRO A 213 -16.53 -26.07 -16.87
N ARG A 214 -17.43 -26.39 -17.81
CA ARG A 214 -17.81 -25.50 -18.90
C ARG A 214 -19.16 -24.87 -18.55
N ASN A 215 -19.20 -23.54 -18.45
CA ASN A 215 -20.19 -22.81 -19.22
C ASN A 215 -19.84 -21.32 -19.38
N SER A 216 -19.95 -20.91 -20.64
CA SER A 216 -19.78 -19.58 -21.19
C SER A 216 -21.05 -18.73 -21.00
N GLY A 217 -20.91 -17.40 -21.07
CA GLY A 217 -21.98 -16.55 -21.62
C GLY A 217 -22.26 -15.23 -20.91
N SER A 218 -21.60 -14.16 -21.38
CA SER A 218 -22.18 -12.86 -21.80
C SER A 218 -23.40 -12.29 -21.07
N SER A 219 -23.30 -11.04 -20.60
CA SER A 219 -24.18 -9.96 -21.10
C SER A 219 -23.69 -8.58 -20.67
N SER A 220 -23.41 -7.74 -21.67
CA SER A 220 -23.36 -6.29 -21.58
C SER A 220 -24.71 -5.71 -21.15
N GLN A 221 -24.74 -4.80 -20.17
CA GLN A 221 -25.73 -3.72 -20.25
C GLN A 221 -25.29 -2.46 -19.51
N GLN A 222 -25.06 -1.47 -20.35
CA GLN A 222 -24.80 -0.07 -20.10
C GLN A 222 -26.08 0.58 -19.59
N CYS A 223 -26.04 1.18 -18.41
CA CYS A 223 -27.14 1.99 -17.87
C CYS A 223 -26.59 3.37 -17.50
N HIS A 224 -26.34 4.20 -18.53
CA HIS A 224 -26.12 5.63 -18.39
C HIS A 224 -27.45 6.32 -18.69
N GLY A 225 -28.11 6.89 -17.68
CA GLY A 225 -29.37 7.59 -17.92
C GLY A 225 -30.09 8.23 -16.74
N GLY A 226 -29.48 8.42 -15.57
CA GLY A 226 -30.17 9.00 -14.40
C GLY A 226 -29.42 10.10 -13.62
N LEU A 227 -28.13 10.34 -13.92
CA LEU A 227 -27.28 11.19 -13.07
C LEU A 227 -27.26 12.67 -13.46
N ILE A 228 -27.70 13.03 -14.67
CA ILE A 228 -27.61 14.43 -15.15
C ILE A 228 -28.84 15.25 -14.73
N GLU A 229 -30.00 14.61 -14.53
CA GLU A 229 -31.25 15.32 -14.19
C GLU A 229 -31.31 15.72 -12.71
N LEU A 230 -30.67 14.94 -11.83
CA LEU A 230 -30.64 15.17 -10.39
C LEU A 230 -29.69 16.33 -10.01
N ALA A 231 -28.60 16.50 -10.76
CA ALA A 231 -27.61 17.56 -10.53
C ALA A 231 -28.14 18.97 -10.82
N MET A 232 -28.99 19.13 -11.85
CA MET A 232 -29.58 20.43 -12.19
C MET A 232 -30.66 20.87 -11.19
N THR A 233 -31.40 19.91 -10.63
CA THR A 233 -32.46 20.19 -9.66
C THR A 233 -31.89 20.63 -8.30
N CYS A 234 -30.75 20.06 -7.87
CA CYS A 234 -30.07 20.49 -6.65
C CYS A 234 -29.52 21.91 -6.74
N MET A 235 -28.93 22.31 -7.87
CA MET A 235 -28.37 23.66 -8.02
C MET A 235 -29.43 24.77 -7.98
N MET A 236 -30.63 24.52 -8.50
CA MET A 236 -31.76 25.46 -8.40
C MET A 236 -32.26 25.63 -6.96
N LEU A 237 -32.24 24.57 -6.15
CA LEU A 237 -32.62 24.64 -4.73
C LEU A 237 -31.59 25.40 -3.89
N PHE A 238 -30.28 25.28 -4.18
CA PHE A 238 -29.25 26.06 -3.49
C PHE A 238 -29.39 27.56 -3.77
N VAL A 239 -29.73 27.97 -4.99
CA VAL A 239 -29.93 29.40 -5.32
C VAL A 239 -31.17 29.99 -4.63
N ILE A 240 -32.19 29.18 -4.34
CA ILE A 240 -33.42 29.63 -3.68
C ILE A 240 -33.24 29.74 -2.16
N VAL A 241 -32.42 28.89 -1.54
CA VAL A 241 -32.20 28.89 -0.08
C VAL A 241 -31.23 30.00 0.36
N ASP A 242 -30.28 30.40 -0.50
CA ASP A 242 -29.28 31.43 -0.17
C ASP A 242 -29.76 32.89 -0.37
N ASN A 243 -31.02 33.12 -0.75
CA ASN A 243 -31.54 34.50 -0.93
C ASN A 243 -33.00 34.68 -0.45
N PRO A 244 -33.23 34.84 0.88
CA PRO A 244 -34.58 35.07 1.41
C PRO A 244 -35.17 36.46 1.13
N TYR A 245 -34.56 37.30 0.28
CA TYR A 245 -35.02 38.67 0.00
C TYR A 245 -35.65 38.88 -1.39
N MET A 246 -35.87 37.82 -2.18
CA MET A 246 -36.49 37.95 -3.53
C MET A 246 -37.87 37.31 -3.69
N VAL A 247 -38.62 37.12 -2.59
CA VAL A 247 -40.05 36.73 -2.66
C VAL A 247 -40.91 37.73 -1.89
N LEU A 248 -40.88 39.00 -2.33
CA LEU A 248 -41.85 40.03 -1.98
C LEU A 248 -41.66 41.20 -2.94
N THR A 249 -42.16 41.06 -4.17
CA THR A 249 -42.62 42.14 -5.08
C THR A 249 -43.02 41.55 -6.44
N ASN A 250 -44.22 40.98 -6.51
CA ASN A 250 -45.30 41.32 -7.45
C ASN A 250 -46.45 40.34 -7.28
#